data_AF-A0A7X8XD79-F1
#
_entry.id   AF-A0A7X8XD79-F1
#
_cell.length_a   1.000
_cell.length_b   1.000
_cell.length_c   1.000
_cell.angle_alpha   90.00
_cell.angle_beta   90.00
_cell.angle_gamma   90.00
#
_symmetry.space_group_name_H-M   'P 1'
#
loop_
_entity.id
_entity.type
_entity.pdbx_description
1 polymer ?
#
loop_
_entity_poly.entity_id
_entity_poly.type
_entity_poly.pdbx_seq_one_letter_code
_entity_poly.pdbx_strand_id
1 'polypeptide(L)'
;MASDLFYFISSLPFLHFGEKAPMTYGTFLSRSMDILSEQEVAVLDSLQLCPPPQAVYAYPVIEQWYSGETYLRNLVAAHRARSRKLDVDHWQRESSEYSAWLVRRIEEI
;
A
#
# COMPACT_ATOMS: atom_id res chain seq x y z
N MET A 1 -5.40 18.52 16.44
CA MET A 1 -4.92 18.49 15.04
C MET A 1 -3.85 17.43 14.73
N ALA A 2 -3.10 16.89 15.69
CA ALA A 2 -2.47 15.56 15.54
C ALA A 2 -3.33 14.45 16.19
N SER A 3 -3.95 14.78 17.33
CA SER A 3 -4.91 13.95 18.06
C SER A 3 -6.08 13.44 17.19
N ASP A 4 -6.61 14.28 16.31
CA ASP A 4 -7.74 13.94 15.45
C ASP A 4 -7.34 12.93 14.37
N LEU A 5 -6.09 12.99 13.90
CA LEU A 5 -5.52 12.02 12.95
C LEU A 5 -5.34 10.65 13.62
N PHE A 6 -4.82 10.62 14.85
CA PHE A 6 -4.68 9.37 15.60
C PHE A 6 -6.05 8.75 15.95
N TYR A 7 -7.03 9.58 16.30
CA TYR A 7 -8.41 9.12 16.51
C TYR A 7 -9.02 8.55 15.23
N PHE A 8 -8.83 9.23 14.10
CA PHE A 8 -9.29 8.73 12.80
C PHE A 8 -8.64 7.39 12.44
N ILE A 9 -7.31 7.29 12.50
CA ILE A 9 -6.57 6.05 12.19
C ILE A 9 -6.98 4.90 13.12
N SER A 10 -7.17 5.17 14.41
CA SER A 10 -7.59 4.16 15.39
C SER A 10 -9.07 3.79 15.29
N SER A 11 -9.90 4.64 14.68
CA SER A 11 -11.29 4.32 14.35
C SER A 11 -11.43 3.55 13.04
N LEU A 12 -10.37 3.44 12.24
CA LEU A 12 -10.40 2.58 11.07
C LEU A 12 -10.57 1.12 11.52
N PRO A 13 -11.54 0.39 10.94
CA PRO A 13 -11.78 -0.99 11.32
C PRO A 13 -10.53 -1.82 11.07
N PHE A 14 -10.09 -2.55 12.10
CA PHE A 14 -9.03 -3.54 11.94
C PHE A 14 -9.45 -4.56 10.88
N LEU A 15 -8.63 -4.67 9.83
CA LEU A 15 -8.84 -5.67 8.79
C LEU A 15 -8.11 -6.95 9.22
N HIS A 16 -8.86 -7.98 9.60
CA HIS A 16 -8.28 -9.31 9.77
C HIS A 16 -8.28 -10.06 8.45
N PHE A 17 -7.24 -10.87 8.23
CA PHE A 17 -7.19 -11.74 7.07
C PHE A 17 -8.38 -12.71 7.08
N GLY A 18 -9.11 -12.76 5.97
CA GLY A 18 -10.27 -13.62 5.79
C GLY A 18 -11.60 -13.01 6.27
N GLU A 19 -11.58 -11.84 6.92
CA GLU A 19 -12.80 -11.14 7.29
C GLU A 19 -13.39 -10.35 6.10
N LYS A 20 -14.71 -10.21 6.11
CA LYS A 20 -15.42 -9.39 5.13
C LYS A 20 -15.11 -7.92 5.40
N ALA A 21 -14.62 -7.23 4.37
CA ALA A 21 -14.38 -5.79 4.46
C ALA A 21 -15.67 -5.04 4.85
N PRO A 22 -15.59 -4.05 5.76
CA PRO A 22 -16.74 -3.32 6.27
C PRO A 22 -17.41 -2.45 5.20
N MET A 23 -16.67 -2.10 4.14
CA MET A 23 -17.21 -1.44 2.96
C MET A 23 -16.38 -1.81 1.72
N THR A 24 -16.98 -1.63 0.55
CA THR A 24 -16.26 -1.74 -0.72
C THR A 24 -15.51 -0.44 -1.02
N TYR A 25 -14.50 -0.52 -1.89
CA TYR A 25 -13.78 0.67 -2.35
C TYR A 25 -14.72 1.69 -3.03
N GLY A 26 -15.70 1.22 -3.82
CA GLY A 26 -16.68 2.12 -4.45
C GLY A 26 -17.54 2.88 -3.43
N THR A 27 -17.94 2.23 -2.33
CA THR A 27 -18.66 2.90 -1.23
C THR A 27 -17.77 3.89 -0.46
N PHE A 28 -16.47 3.58 -0.32
CA PHE A 28 -15.52 4.52 0.25
C PHE A 28 -15.39 5.76 -0.65
N LEU A 29 -15.12 5.57 -1.94
CA LEU A 29 -14.94 6.66 -2.90
C LEU A 29 -16.18 7.55 -2.98
N SER A 30 -17.38 6.97 -3.06
CA SER A 30 -18.63 7.76 -3.12
C SER A 30 -18.83 8.64 -1.90
N ARG A 31 -18.38 8.21 -0.71
CA ARG A 31 -18.45 9.00 0.53
C ARG A 31 -17.39 10.09 0.58
N SER A 32 -16.23 9.85 -0.01
CA SER A 32 -15.14 10.84 -0.06
C SER A 32 -15.46 12.00 -1.01
N MET A 33 -16.29 11.78 -2.03
CA MET A 33 -16.70 12.82 -2.98
C MET A 33 -17.42 14.01 -2.35
N ASP A 34 -18.07 13.83 -1.18
CA ASP A 34 -18.75 14.93 -0.48
C ASP A 34 -17.76 15.95 0.14
N ILE A 35 -16.49 15.56 0.29
CA ILE A 35 -15.47 16.32 1.03
C ILE A 35 -14.30 16.72 0.12
N LEU A 36 -13.97 15.88 -0.86
CA LEU A 36 -12.83 16.05 -1.75
C LEU A 36 -13.18 16.81 -3.02
N SER A 37 -12.19 17.50 -3.58
CA SER A 37 -12.31 18.08 -4.92
C SER A 37 -12.36 16.99 -6.00
N GLU A 38 -12.92 17.32 -7.17
CA GLU A 38 -12.95 16.41 -8.32
C GLU A 38 -11.55 15.90 -8.72
N GLN A 39 -10.53 16.75 -8.57
CA GLN A 39 -9.14 16.40 -8.84
C GLN A 39 -8.62 15.34 -7.86
N GLU A 40 -8.89 15.49 -6.56
CA GLU A 40 -8.49 14.53 -5.54
C GLU A 40 -9.23 13.20 -5.70
N VAL A 41 -10.52 13.24 -6.05
CA VAL A 41 -11.31 12.03 -6.35
C VAL A 41 -10.73 11.30 -7.56
N ALA A 42 -10.39 12.00 -8.64
CA ALA A 42 -9.78 11.41 -9.82
C ALA A 42 -8.41 10.77 -9.49
N VAL A 43 -7.61 11.41 -8.62
CA VAL A 43 -6.36 10.82 -8.15
C VAL A 43 -6.61 9.57 -7.32
N LEU A 44 -7.56 9.59 -6.39
CA LEU A 44 -7.92 8.40 -5.60
C LEU A 44 -8.36 7.25 -6.48
N ASP A 45 -9.25 7.50 -7.45
CA ASP A 45 -9.78 6.48 -8.38
C ASP A 45 -8.67 5.89 -9.29
N SER A 46 -7.62 6.67 -9.54
CA SER A 46 -6.46 6.21 -10.32
C SER A 46 -5.52 5.27 -9.53
N LEU A 47 -5.68 5.17 -8.20
CA LEU A 47 -4.81 4.36 -7.37
C LEU A 47 -5.04 2.87 -7.61
N GLN A 48 -3.96 2.16 -7.90
CA GLN A 48 -3.94 0.71 -8.04
C GLN A 48 -3.32 0.05 -6.81
N LEU A 49 -3.76 -1.18 -6.49
CA LEU A 49 -3.14 -1.98 -5.42
C LEU A 49 -1.70 -2.39 -5.76
N CYS A 50 -1.44 -2.65 -7.04
CA CYS A 50 -0.10 -2.93 -7.55
C CYS A 50 0.52 -1.62 -8.06
N PRO A 51 1.68 -1.20 -7.54
CA PRO A 51 2.38 -0.03 -8.05
C PRO A 51 2.65 -0.19 -9.56
N PRO A 52 2.27 0.78 -10.39
CA PRO A 52 2.64 0.79 -11.81
C PRO A 52 4.15 1.03 -11.98
N PRO A 53 4.78 0.57 -13.07
CA PRO A 53 6.24 0.66 -13.26
C PRO A 53 6.76 2.09 -13.39
N GLN A 54 5.91 3.01 -13.87
CA GLN A 54 6.25 4.40 -14.19
C GLN A 54 5.03 5.26 -13.90
N ALA A 55 4.88 5.69 -12.65
CA ALA A 55 3.87 6.68 -12.31
C ALA A 55 4.52 7.98 -11.87
N VAL A 56 4.10 9.06 -12.52
CA VAL A 56 4.25 10.40 -11.96
C VAL A 56 3.16 10.54 -10.92
N TYR A 57 3.56 10.54 -9.65
CA TYR A 57 2.61 10.64 -8.55
C TYR A 57 2.20 12.09 -8.36
N ALA A 58 0.88 12.32 -8.35
CA ALA A 58 0.33 13.66 -8.14
C ALA A 58 0.67 14.21 -6.73
N TYR A 59 0.85 13.33 -5.74
CA TYR A 59 1.13 13.71 -4.36
C TYR A 59 2.27 12.87 -3.74
N PRO A 60 3.14 13.47 -2.90
CA PRO A 60 4.25 12.77 -2.25
C PRO A 60 3.82 11.57 -1.39
N VAL A 61 2.63 11.63 -0.78
CA VAL A 61 2.10 10.53 0.04
C VAL A 61 1.84 9.26 -0.80
N ILE A 62 1.46 9.42 -2.07
CA ILE A 62 1.20 8.31 -2.99
C ILE A 62 2.53 7.68 -3.41
N GLU A 63 3.54 8.51 -3.69
CA GLU A 63 4.89 8.06 -4.01
C GLU A 63 5.49 7.24 -2.86
N GLN A 64 5.39 7.74 -1.63
CA GLN A 64 5.85 7.04 -0.44
C GLN A 64 5.11 5.72 -0.23
N TRP A 65 3.79 5.73 -0.39
CA TRP A 65 2.98 4.51 -0.29
C TRP A 65 3.43 3.44 -1.31
N TYR A 66 3.61 3.83 -2.57
CA TYR A 66 3.99 2.89 -3.63
C TYR A 66 5.42 2.40 -3.55
N SER A 67 6.33 3.25 -3.09
CA SER A 67 7.71 2.85 -2.83
C SER A 67 7.73 1.77 -1.73
N GLY A 68 6.98 1.99 -0.64
CA GLY A 68 6.89 1.04 0.47
C GLY A 68 6.21 -0.27 0.07
N GLU A 69 5.13 -0.21 -0.70
CA GLU A 69 4.47 -1.38 -1.30
C GLU A 69 5.40 -2.17 -2.22
N THR A 70 6.18 -1.48 -3.05
CA THR A 70 7.15 -2.11 -3.96
C THR A 70 8.22 -2.85 -3.15
N TYR A 71 8.77 -2.20 -2.12
CA TYR A 71 9.76 -2.80 -1.25
C TYR A 71 9.23 -4.03 -0.49
N LEU A 72 8.04 -3.93 0.10
CA LEU A 72 7.37 -5.05 0.78
C LEU A 72 7.19 -6.25 -0.18
N ARG A 73 6.74 -5.99 -1.40
CA ARG A 73 6.55 -7.03 -2.42
C ARG A 73 7.85 -7.69 -2.84
N ASN A 74 8.92 -6.91 -3.00
CA ASN A 74 10.27 -7.44 -3.29
C ASN A 74 10.75 -8.35 -2.16
N LEU A 75 10.55 -7.95 -0.89
CA LEU A 75 10.94 -8.78 0.25
C LEU A 75 10.13 -10.08 0.32
N VAL A 76 8.81 -10.04 0.07
CA VAL A 76 7.98 -11.26 0.01
C VAL A 76 8.42 -12.16 -1.15
N ALA A 77 8.73 -11.59 -2.31
CA ALA A 77 9.23 -12.34 -3.45
C ALA A 77 10.57 -13.02 -3.12
N ALA A 78 11.51 -12.29 -2.49
CA ALA A 78 12.78 -12.82 -2.04
C ALA A 78 12.63 -13.95 -1.02
N HIS A 79 11.76 -13.75 -0.02
CA HIS A 79 11.47 -14.78 0.98
C HIS A 79 10.94 -16.05 0.29
N ARG A 80 9.96 -15.93 -0.61
CA ARG A 80 9.38 -17.08 -1.33
C ARG A 80 10.36 -17.76 -2.29
N ALA A 81 11.16 -16.98 -3.01
CA ALA A 81 12.17 -17.48 -3.94
C ALA A 81 13.26 -18.28 -3.19
N ARG A 82 13.72 -17.77 -2.05
CA ARG A 82 14.66 -18.47 -1.15
C ARG A 82 14.12 -19.82 -0.71
N SER A 83 12.87 -19.88 -0.24
CA SER A 83 12.24 -21.13 0.19
C SER A 83 12.06 -22.15 -0.95
N ARG A 84 12.03 -21.68 -2.21
CA ARG A 84 11.88 -22.53 -3.41
C ARG A 84 13.16 -22.71 -4.22
N LYS A 85 14.28 -22.13 -3.78
CA LYS A 85 15.56 -22.11 -4.51
C LYS A 85 15.41 -21.57 -5.95
N LEU A 86 14.59 -20.53 -6.12
CA LEU A 86 14.38 -19.84 -7.39
C LEU A 86 15.19 -18.55 -7.45
N ASP A 87 15.50 -18.10 -8.66
CA ASP A 87 16.19 -16.83 -8.91
C ASP A 87 15.24 -15.64 -8.72
N VAL A 88 15.47 -14.85 -7.67
CA VAL A 88 14.58 -13.77 -7.25
C VAL A 88 14.49 -12.62 -8.26
N ASP A 89 15.54 -12.40 -9.06
CA ASP A 89 15.71 -11.18 -9.88
C ASP A 89 14.59 -11.02 -10.91
N HIS A 90 14.00 -12.14 -11.35
CA HIS A 90 12.85 -12.13 -12.25
C HIS A 90 11.59 -11.45 -11.67
N TRP A 91 11.44 -11.42 -10.34
CA TRP A 91 10.27 -10.87 -9.65
C TRP A 91 10.53 -9.57 -8.93
N GLN A 92 11.79 -9.13 -8.84
CA GLN A 92 12.13 -7.86 -8.22
C GLN A 92 11.78 -6.68 -9.12
N ARG A 93 11.37 -5.59 -8.48
CA ARG A 93 11.15 -4.30 -9.11
C ARG A 93 12.17 -3.31 -8.59
N GLU A 94 12.47 -2.28 -9.38
CA GLU A 94 13.31 -1.18 -8.93
C GLU A 94 12.71 -0.53 -7.69
N SER A 95 13.52 -0.39 -6.65
CA SER A 95 13.13 0.18 -5.36
C SER A 95 14.37 0.77 -4.71
N SER A 96 14.32 2.07 -4.39
CA SER A 96 15.35 2.75 -3.59
C SER A 96 15.08 2.68 -2.09
N GLU A 97 13.93 2.14 -1.68
CA GLU A 97 13.50 2.14 -0.30
C GLU A 97 14.16 1.02 0.51
N TYR A 98 14.42 1.29 1.79
CA TYR A 98 14.93 0.33 2.75
C TYR A 98 14.23 0.50 4.09
N SER A 99 13.75 -0.61 4.66
CA SER A 99 13.09 -0.60 5.96
C SER A 99 13.44 -1.85 6.77
N ALA A 100 14.25 -1.67 7.83
CA ALA A 100 14.64 -2.74 8.73
C ALA A 100 13.44 -3.39 9.46
N TRP A 101 12.39 -2.61 9.71
CA TRP A 101 11.17 -3.12 10.34
C TRP A 101 10.38 -4.05 9.40
N LEU A 102 10.26 -3.70 8.11
CA LEU A 102 9.58 -4.55 7.12
C LEU A 102 10.33 -5.87 6.89
N VAL A 103 11.66 -5.83 6.87
CA VAL A 103 12.50 -7.04 6.77
C VAL A 103 12.18 -8.00 7.91
N ARG A 104 12.22 -7.52 9.16
CA ARG A 104 11.92 -8.35 10.34
C ARG A 104 10.51 -8.94 10.30
N ARG A 105 9.52 -8.15 9.89
CA ARG A 105 8.12 -8.58 9.86
C ARG A 105 7.86 -9.70 8.84
N ILE A 106 8.64 -9.79 7.76
CA ILE A 106 8.49 -10.85 6.76
C ILE A 106 9.15 -12.15 7.19
N GLU A 107 10.11 -12.11 8.10
CA GLU A 107 10.68 -13.32 8.72
C GLU A 107 9.69 -14.01 9.68
N GLU A 108 8.64 -13.29 10.11
CA GLU A 108 7.58 -13.79 10.98
C GLU A 108 6.39 -14.42 10.22
N ILE A 109 6.39 -14.34 8.88
CA ILE A 109 5.36 -14.91 7.98
C ILE A 109 5.81 -16.26 7.45
#